data_AF-A0A9E3IEP6-F1
#
_entry.id   AF-A0A9E3IEP6-F1
#
_cell.length_a   1.000
_cell.length_b   1.000
_cell.length_c   1.000
_cell.angle_alpha   90.00
_cell.angle_beta   90.00
_cell.angle_gamma   90.00
#
_symmetry.space_group_name_H-M   'P 1'
#
loop_
_entity.id
_entity.type
_entity.pdbx_description
1 polymer ?
#
loop_
_entity_poly.entity_id
_entity_poly.type
_entity_poly.pdbx_seq_one_letter_code
_entity_poly.pdbx_strand_id
1 'polypeptide(L)' 'VGNVKKGDVVNLDYVPDAGLTMTVNGKRFGAPVPGADLYAALLDIFVGDRPVDAKMKAGMLGAAS' A
#
# COMPACT_ATOMS: atom_id res chain seq x y z
N VAL A 1 -10.17 -15.80 4.97
CA VAL A 1 -9.52 -14.65 4.29
C VAL A 1 -10.62 -13.65 3.98
N GLY A 2 -10.45 -12.36 4.32
CA GLY A 2 -11.51 -11.36 4.16
C GLY A 2 -11.81 -11.11 2.68
N ASN A 3 -13.10 -11.13 2.31
CA ASN A 3 -13.52 -10.83 0.94
C ASN A 3 -13.51 -9.32 0.72
N VAL A 4 -12.61 -8.83 -0.14
CA VAL A 4 -12.67 -7.48 -0.70
C VAL A 4 -13.60 -7.52 -1.91
N LYS A 5 -14.52 -6.57 -2.01
CA LYS A 5 -15.51 -6.48 -3.08
C LYS A 5 -15.19 -5.31 -4.01
N LYS A 6 -15.71 -5.37 -5.24
CA LYS A 6 -15.64 -4.24 -6.17
C LYS A 6 -16.22 -2.99 -5.51
N GLY A 7 -15.45 -1.91 -5.50
CA GLY A 7 -15.83 -0.63 -4.87
C GLY A 7 -15.32 -0.45 -3.45
N ASP A 8 -14.80 -1.50 -2.79
CA ASP A 8 -14.11 -1.32 -1.53
C ASP A 8 -12.81 -0.52 -1.72
N VAL A 9 -12.53 0.36 -0.77
CA VAL A 9 -11.27 1.09 -0.71
C VAL A 9 -10.42 0.46 0.38
N VAL A 10 -9.23 0.00 -0.01
CA VAL A 10 -8.22 -0.54 0.90
C VAL A 10 -7.08 0.45 0.99
N ASN A 11 -6.77 0.92 2.20
CA ASN A 11 -5.58 1.72 2.44
C ASN A 11 -4.55 0.88 3.21
N LEU A 12 -3.30 0.98 2.78
CA LEU A 12 -2.13 0.36 3.37
C LEU A 12 -1.16 1.48 3.75
N ASP A 13 -1.11 1.80 5.03
CA ASP A 13 -0.37 2.96 5.54
C ASP A 13 0.76 2.51 6.46
N TYR A 14 1.92 3.18 6.37
CA TYR A 14 2.98 3.05 7.37
C TYR A 14 2.78 4.07 8.48
N VAL A 15 2.60 3.59 9.70
CA VAL A 15 2.56 4.43 10.91
C VAL A 15 3.87 4.23 11.66
N PRO A 16 4.65 5.30 11.91
CA PRO A 16 5.84 5.23 12.75
C PRO A 16 5.54 4.52 14.07
N ASP A 17 6.49 3.70 14.56
CA ASP A 17 6.39 2.87 15.77
C ASP A 17 5.35 1.73 15.77
N ALA A 18 4.41 1.70 14.81
CA ALA A 18 3.42 0.62 14.67
C ALA A 18 3.67 -0.30 13.46
N GLY A 19 4.20 0.24 12.36
CA GLY A 19 4.44 -0.48 11.11
C GLY A 19 3.28 -0.37 10.11
N LEU A 20 3.09 -1.40 9.30
CA LEU A 20 2.04 -1.45 8.28
C LEU A 20 0.66 -1.60 8.94
N THR A 21 -0.25 -0.69 8.62
CA THR A 21 -1.65 -0.74 9.04
C THR A 21 -2.56 -0.85 7.82
N MET A 22 -3.67 -1.56 7.96
CA MET A 22 -4.66 -1.71 6.90
C MET A 22 -6.01 -1.18 7.33
N THR A 23 -6.68 -0.45 6.43
CA THR A 23 -8.09 -0.11 6.56
C THR A 23 -8.87 -0.56 5.34
N VAL A 24 -10.10 -1.00 5.56
CA VAL A 24 -11.08 -1.32 4.51
C VAL A 24 -12.30 -0.45 4.76
N ASN A 25 -12.65 0.40 3.80
CA ASN A 25 -13.75 1.36 3.90
C ASN A 25 -13.69 2.20 5.21
N GLY A 26 -12.49 2.68 5.55
CA GLY A 26 -12.23 3.51 6.73
C GLY A 26 -12.19 2.75 8.07
N LYS A 27 -12.40 1.43 8.07
CA LYS A 27 -12.32 0.60 9.28
C LYS A 27 -11.01 -0.17 9.32
N ARG A 28 -10.30 -0.12 10.46
CA ARG A 28 -9.08 -0.91 10.67
C ARG A 28 -9.36 -2.39 10.51
N PHE A 29 -8.47 -3.07 9.80
CA PHE A 29 -8.52 -4.51 9.58
C PHE A 29 -7.28 -5.16 10.19
N GLY A 30 -7.50 -6.03 11.16
CA GLY A 30 -6.42 -6.76 11.83
C GLY A 30 -5.53 -5.86 12.71
N ALA A 31 -4.46 -6.48 13.24
CA ALA A 31 -3.42 -5.79 13.97
C ALA A 31 -2.35 -5.23 13.01
N PRO A 32 -1.65 -4.14 13.36
CA PRO A 32 -0.50 -3.66 12.61
C PRO A 32 0.57 -4.74 12.46
N VAL A 33 1.24 -4.77 11.30
CA VAL A 33 2.44 -5.58 11.09
C VAL A 33 3.66 -4.71 11.40
N PRO A 34 4.42 -5.01 12.47
CA PRO A 34 5.52 -4.16 12.92
C PRO A 34 6.69 -4.14 11.92
N GLY A 35 7.47 -3.07 11.98
CA GLY A 35 8.64 -2.87 11.12
C GLY A 35 8.32 -2.15 9.81
N ALA A 36 9.38 -1.72 9.11
CA ALA A 36 9.28 -1.00 7.84
C ALA A 36 9.38 -1.90 6.61
N ASP A 37 9.99 -3.09 6.76
CA ASP A 37 10.38 -3.95 5.64
C ASP A 37 9.20 -4.35 4.75
N LEU A 38 8.05 -4.69 5.36
CA LEU A 38 6.86 -5.07 4.59
C LEU A 38 6.28 -3.89 3.81
N TYR A 39 6.29 -2.68 4.39
CA TYR A 39 5.82 -1.48 3.67
C TYR A 39 6.79 -1.10 2.55
N ALA A 40 8.10 -1.22 2.77
CA ALA A 40 9.11 -1.00 1.73
C ALA A 40 8.93 -2.00 0.56
N ALA A 41 8.71 -3.29 0.87
CA ALA A 41 8.44 -4.30 -0.15
C ALA A 41 7.12 -4.03 -0.90
N LEU A 42 6.08 -3.51 -0.23
CA LEU A 42 4.84 -3.08 -0.88
C LEU A 42 5.07 -1.92 -1.86
N LEU A 43 5.87 -0.92 -1.47
CA LEU A 43 6.22 0.18 -2.35
C LEU A 43 7.03 -0.29 -3.57
N ASP A 44 7.93 -1.25 -3.39
CA ASP A 44 8.76 -1.80 -4.48
C ASP A 44 7.92 -2.38 -5.64
N ILE A 45 6.74 -2.97 -5.34
CA ILE A 45 5.79 -3.45 -6.35
C ILE A 45 5.31 -2.32 -7.28
N PHE A 46 5.17 -1.10 -6.77
CA PHE A 46 4.58 0.01 -7.52
C PHE A 46 5.62 0.99 -8.05
N VAL A 47 6.67 1.29 -7.29
CA VAL A 47 7.66 2.31 -7.62
C VAL A 47 9.11 1.79 -7.68
N GLY A 48 9.31 0.49 -7.44
CA GLY A 48 10.61 -0.17 -7.54
C GLY A 48 11.13 -0.30 -8.96
N ASP A 49 12.21 -1.07 -9.12
CA ASP A 49 12.90 -1.24 -10.41
C ASP A 49 12.05 -1.99 -11.45
N ARG A 50 11.17 -2.89 -10.99
CA ARG A 50 10.25 -3.67 -11.82
C ARG A 50 8.80 -3.43 -11.37
N PRO A 51 8.23 -2.25 -11.66
CA PRO A 51 6.89 -1.90 -11.20
C PRO A 51 5.83 -2.73 -11.92
N VAL A 52 4.71 -2.98 -11.25
CA VAL A 52 3.54 -3.66 -11.84
C VAL A 52 2.95 -2.88 -13.03
N ASP A 53 3.06 -1.55 -13.01
CA ASP A 53 2.63 -0.67 -14.08
C ASP A 53 3.54 0.57 -14.15
N ALA A 54 4.16 0.78 -15.32
CA ALA A 54 5.11 1.88 -15.51
C ALA A 54 4.44 3.27 -15.48
N LYS A 55 3.20 3.38 -15.97
CA LYS A 55 2.44 4.64 -15.94
C LYS A 55 2.01 4.97 -14.52
N MET A 56 1.63 3.97 -13.73
CA MET A 56 1.36 4.14 -12.30
C MET A 56 2.59 4.67 -11.57
N LYS A 57 3.77 4.04 -11.75
CA LYS A 57 5.04 4.54 -11.19
C LYS A 57 5.28 6.00 -11.56
N ALA A 58 5.17 6.34 -12.85
CA ALA A 58 5.38 7.72 -13.32
C ALA A 58 4.39 8.70 -12.66
N GLY A 59 3.12 8.34 -12.53
CA GLY A 59 2.10 9.15 -11.85
C GLY A 59 2.38 9.37 -10.37
N MET A 60 2.78 8.32 -9.65
CA MET A 60 3.12 8.41 -8.22
C MET A 60 4.36 9.25 -7.94
N LEU A 61 5.33 9.24 -8.86
CA LEU A 61 6.57 10.02 -8.76
C LEU A 61 6.44 11.45 -9.31
N GLY A 62 5.25 11.86 -9.78
CA GLY A 62 5.01 13.19 -10.34
C GLY A 62 5.60 13.42 -11.74
N ALA A 63 6.05 12.37 -12.41
CA ALA A 63 6.62 12.43 -13.77
C ALA A 63 5.55 12.30 -14.88
N ALA A 64 4.32 11.93 -14.54
CA ALA A 64 3.19 12.00 -15.46
C ALA A 64 2.67 13.44 -15.52
N SER A 65 3.33 14.29 -16.31
CA SER A 65 2.82 15.59 -16.76
C SER A 65 2.59 15.55 -18.26
#